data_AF-D5RCX4-F1
#
_entry.id   AF-D5RCX4-F1
#
_cell.length_a   1.000
_cell.length_b   1.000
_cell.length_c   1.000
_cell.angle_alpha   90.00
_cell.angle_beta   90.00
_cell.angle_gamma   90.00
#
_symmetry.space_group_name_H-M   'P 1'
#
loop_
_entity.id
_entity.type
_entity.pdbx_description
1 polymer ?
#
loop_
_entity_poly.entity_id
_entity_poly.type
_entity_poly.pdbx_seq_one_letter_code
_entity_poly.pdbx_strand_id
1 'polypeptide(L)'
;MDEYKEDVERVIQDVMKRPVNKRVEFEGTTLLIPENTRLNLKHGNIVDEKTGYGIAIMFKKETYCAKVFYTKKVRNDLYIVLFYNYKNKNLDTIGQKIIKANGFTNTCK
;
A
#
# COMPACT_ATOMS: atom_id res chain seq x y z
N MET A 1 18.42 -11.94 -15.48
CA MET A 1 17.08 -11.54 -15.02
C MET A 1 17.03 -11.43 -13.49
N ASP A 2 18.07 -11.93 -12.80
CA ASP A 2 18.13 -11.99 -11.34
C ASP A 2 18.50 -10.66 -10.66
N GLU A 3 19.37 -9.84 -11.27
CA GLU A 3 19.82 -8.56 -10.71
C GLU A 3 18.65 -7.59 -10.43
N TYR A 4 17.72 -7.44 -11.38
CA TYR A 4 16.53 -6.62 -11.19
C TYR A 4 15.66 -7.10 -10.02
N LYS A 5 15.55 -8.41 -9.82
CA LYS A 5 14.77 -8.99 -8.72
C LYS A 5 15.46 -8.72 -7.38
N GLU A 6 16.78 -8.87 -7.33
CA GLU A 6 17.56 -8.55 -6.13
C GLU A 6 17.48 -7.05 -5.78
N ASP A 7 17.52 -6.17 -6.78
CA ASP A 7 17.33 -4.73 -6.59
C ASP A 7 15.96 -4.42 -6.00
N VAL A 8 14.90 -5.00 -6.56
CA VAL A 8 13.54 -4.84 -6.03
C VAL A 8 13.44 -5.35 -4.60
N GLU A 9 14.04 -6.50 -4.28
CA GLU A 9 14.05 -7.03 -2.92
C GLU A 9 14.79 -6.10 -1.95
N ARG A 10 15.93 -5.53 -2.36
CA ARG A 10 16.66 -4.51 -1.58
C ARG A 10 15.81 -3.26 -1.33
N VAL A 11 15.11 -2.76 -2.36
CA VAL A 11 14.22 -1.60 -2.23
C VAL A 11 13.07 -1.90 -1.25
N ILE A 12 12.44 -3.08 -1.36
CA ILE A 12 11.37 -3.47 -0.44
C ILE A 12 11.88 -3.55 1.00
N GLN A 13 13.07 -4.12 1.23
CA GLN A 13 13.67 -4.20 2.57
C GLN A 13 14.00 -2.82 3.16
N ASP A 14 14.45 -1.88 2.34
CA ASP A 14 14.70 -0.50 2.77
C ASP A 14 13.40 0.21 3.14
N VAL A 15 12.40 0.16 2.26
CA VAL A 15 11.08 0.78 2.47
C VAL A 15 10.38 0.18 3.71
N MET A 16 10.55 -1.12 3.95
CA MET A 16 10.04 -1.80 5.14
C MET A 16 10.50 -1.16 6.46
N LYS A 17 11.69 -0.57 6.50
CA LYS A 17 12.25 0.07 7.71
C LYS A 17 11.72 1.48 7.93
N ARG A 18 11.15 2.12 6.91
CA ARG A 18 10.70 3.50 6.97
C ARG A 18 9.44 3.67 7.82
N PRO A 19 9.24 4.85 8.43
CA PRO A 19 7.98 5.19 9.08
C PRO A 19 6.86 5.38 8.05
N VAL A 20 5.62 5.10 8.46
CA VAL A 20 4.41 5.25 7.63
C VAL A 20 3.65 6.49 8.09
N ASN A 21 4.10 7.66 7.62
CA ASN A 21 3.59 8.98 8.00
C ASN A 21 3.53 9.97 6.82
N LYS A 22 3.96 9.55 5.62
CA LYS A 22 3.82 10.37 4.40
C LYS A 22 2.35 10.43 4.02
N ARG A 23 1.79 11.63 3.99
CA ARG A 23 0.40 11.89 3.58
C ARG A 23 0.29 11.98 2.07
N VAL A 24 -0.65 11.25 1.49
CA VAL A 24 -1.02 11.33 0.08
C VAL A 24 -2.53 11.35 -0.06
N GLU A 25 -3.04 12.15 -1.01
CA GLU A 25 -4.47 12.17 -1.33
C GLU A 25 -4.82 11.06 -2.31
N PHE A 26 -5.87 10.30 -2.01
CA PHE A 26 -6.38 9.24 -2.88
C PHE A 26 -7.89 9.13 -2.73
N GLU A 27 -8.62 9.30 -3.84
CA GLU A 27 -10.09 9.13 -3.88
C GLU A 27 -10.83 9.94 -2.78
N GLY A 28 -10.36 11.16 -2.49
CA GLY A 28 -10.99 12.07 -1.52
C GLY A 28 -10.71 11.74 -0.05
N THR A 29 -9.69 10.91 0.23
CA THR A 29 -9.17 10.72 1.59
C THR A 29 -7.66 10.79 1.62
N THR A 30 -7.11 11.14 2.78
CA THR A 30 -5.67 11.08 3.02
C THR A 30 -5.28 9.67 3.44
N LEU A 31 -4.30 9.10 2.73
CA LEU A 31 -3.62 7.86 3.11
C LEU A 31 -2.22 8.16 3.65
N LEU A 32 -1.79 7.37 4.63
CA LEU A 32 -0.42 7.32 5.13
C LEU A 32 0.34 6.18 4.45
N ILE A 33 1.42 6.52 3.77
CA ILE A 33 2.34 5.57 3.11
C ILE A 33 3.76 5.72 3.69
N PRO A 34 4.70 4.79 3.41
CA PRO A 34 6.08 4.93 3.85
C PRO A 34 6.73 6.23 3.36
N GLU A 35 7.61 6.83 4.17
CA GLU A 35 8.36 8.02 3.76
C GLU A 35 9.24 7.78 2.51
N ASN A 36 9.51 8.87 1.78
CA ASN A 36 10.24 8.86 0.50
C ASN A 36 9.63 7.88 -0.52
N THR A 37 8.31 7.73 -0.48
CA THR A 37 7.54 7.01 -1.49
C THR A 37 6.40 7.88 -1.97
N ARG A 38 5.92 7.57 -3.18
CA ARG A 38 4.74 8.21 -3.78
C ARG A 38 3.73 7.18 -4.21
N LEU A 39 2.48 7.61 -4.32
CA LEU A 39 1.43 6.80 -4.92
C LEU A 39 1.44 6.96 -6.44
N ASN A 40 1.46 5.85 -7.16
CA ASN A 40 1.24 5.85 -8.59
C ASN A 40 -0.25 5.88 -8.90
N LEU A 41 -0.82 7.04 -9.22
CA LEU A 41 -2.27 7.18 -9.46
C LEU A 41 -2.78 6.35 -10.65
N LYS A 42 -1.93 6.00 -11.62
CA LYS A 42 -2.32 5.16 -12.76
C LYS A 42 -2.53 3.70 -12.39
N HIS A 43 -1.72 3.17 -11.47
CA HIS A 43 -1.69 1.74 -11.14
C HIS A 43 -2.05 1.45 -9.66
N GLY A 44 -2.19 2.47 -8.83
CA GLY A 44 -2.48 2.38 -7.41
C GLY A 44 -1.32 1.87 -6.55
N ASN A 45 -0.16 1.55 -7.14
CA ASN A 45 0.98 0.99 -6.41
C ASN A 45 1.87 2.07 -5.76
N ILE A 46 2.59 1.70 -4.71
CA ILE A 46 3.63 2.54 -4.11
C ILE A 46 4.87 2.51 -5.00
N VAL A 47 5.52 3.66 -5.17
CA VAL A 47 6.80 3.79 -5.88
C VAL A 47 7.82 4.43 -4.94
N ASP A 48 8.98 3.80 -4.83
CA ASP A 48 10.11 4.38 -4.11
C ASP A 48 10.65 5.61 -4.88
N GLU A 49 10.69 6.77 -4.24
CA GLU A 49 11.10 8.01 -4.91
C GLU A 49 12.60 8.06 -5.19
N LYS A 50 13.41 7.38 -4.37
CA LYS A 50 14.87 7.34 -4.53
C LYS A 50 15.30 6.57 -5.78
N THR A 51 14.65 5.43 -6.03
CA THR A 51 15.08 4.48 -7.07
C THR A 51 14.11 4.38 -8.24
N GLY A 52 12.87 4.85 -8.08
CA GLY A 52 11.82 4.76 -9.08
C GLY A 52 11.14 3.38 -9.17
N TYR A 53 11.58 2.38 -8.37
CA TYR A 53 10.99 1.05 -8.40
C TYR A 53 9.59 1.01 -7.78
N GLY A 54 8.70 0.27 -8.44
CA GLY A 54 7.37 -0.03 -7.93
C GLY A 54 7.40 -1.14 -6.88
N ILE A 55 6.73 -0.91 -5.76
CA ILE A 55 6.49 -1.88 -4.71
C ILE A 55 5.11 -2.48 -4.93
N ALA A 56 5.00 -3.81 -4.88
CA ALA A 56 3.76 -4.57 -5.13
C ALA A 56 2.76 -4.49 -3.96
N ILE A 57 2.45 -3.26 -3.52
CA ILE A 57 1.41 -2.89 -2.57
C ILE A 57 0.55 -1.85 -3.26
N MET A 58 -0.73 -2.18 -3.47
CA MET A 58 -1.65 -1.42 -4.30
C MET A 58 -2.89 -0.98 -3.52
N PHE A 59 -3.31 0.25 -3.77
CA PHE A 59 -4.61 0.78 -3.35
C PHE A 59 -5.54 0.79 -4.56
N LYS A 60 -6.76 0.29 -4.37
CA LYS A 60 -7.82 0.30 -5.38
C LYS A 60 -9.10 0.84 -4.78
N LYS A 61 -9.95 1.42 -5.62
CA LYS A 61 -11.32 1.76 -5.22
C LYS A 61 -12.24 0.59 -5.49
N GLU A 62 -13.22 0.41 -4.63
CA GLU A 62 -14.35 -0.49 -4.81
C GLU A 62 -15.64 0.20 -4.35
N THR A 63 -16.76 -0.19 -4.92
CA THR A 63 -18.09 0.31 -4.50
C THR A 63 -18.72 -0.51 -3.38
N TYR A 64 -18.06 -1.60 -2.97
CA TYR A 64 -18.51 -2.52 -1.94
C TYR A 64 -17.37 -2.90 -0.99
N CYS A 65 -17.73 -3.41 0.18
CA CYS A 65 -16.75 -3.93 1.11
C CYS A 65 -16.28 -5.33 0.68
N ALA A 66 -15.03 -5.42 0.20
CA ALA A 66 -14.41 -6.66 -0.24
C ALA A 66 -13.85 -7.46 0.95
N LYS A 67 -14.67 -8.34 1.55
CA LYS A 67 -14.35 -9.15 2.75
C LYS A 67 -13.02 -9.92 2.72
N VAL A 68 -12.52 -10.27 1.54
CA VAL A 68 -11.26 -11.03 1.38
C VAL A 68 -10.03 -10.15 1.58
N PHE A 69 -10.17 -8.83 1.43
CA PHE A 69 -9.08 -7.87 1.50
C PHE A 69 -9.24 -6.94 2.71
N TYR A 70 -8.15 -6.24 3.03
CA TYR A 70 -8.22 -5.10 3.95
C TYR A 70 -8.85 -3.92 3.22
N THR A 71 -9.89 -3.34 3.84
CA THR A 71 -10.66 -2.25 3.27
C THR A 71 -10.78 -1.07 4.22
N LYS A 72 -10.95 0.13 3.68
CA LYS A 72 -11.26 1.36 4.41
C LYS A 72 -12.48 2.00 3.74
N LYS A 73 -13.59 2.11 4.47
CA LYS A 73 -14.76 2.86 4.00
C LYS A 73 -14.41 4.35 4.00
N VAL A 74 -14.56 4.99 2.84
CA VAL A 74 -14.40 6.44 2.69
C VAL A 74 -15.76 7.12 2.76
N ARG A 75 -16.74 6.58 2.03
CA ARG A 75 -18.15 6.99 2.04
C ARG A 75 -19.03 5.82 1.58
N ASN A 76 -20.35 6.01 1.47
CA ASN A 76 -21.31 4.91 1.24
C ASN A 76 -21.02 4.07 -0.02
N ASP A 77 -20.62 4.70 -1.10
CA ASP A 77 -20.34 4.12 -2.42
C ASP A 77 -18.85 3.96 -2.71
N LEU A 78 -17.98 4.15 -1.70
CA LEU A 78 -16.53 4.17 -1.89
C LEU A 78 -15.79 3.51 -0.73
N TYR A 79 -15.12 2.42 -1.07
CA TYR A 79 -14.15 1.72 -0.26
C TYR A 79 -12.79 1.80 -0.95
N ILE A 80 -11.73 1.92 -0.15
CA ILE A 80 -10.37 1.68 -0.61
C ILE A 80 -9.98 0.28 -0.18
N VAL A 81 -9.43 -0.50 -1.10
CA VAL A 81 -8.94 -1.85 -0.90
C VAL A 81 -7.42 -1.85 -0.99
N LEU A 82 -6.76 -2.49 -0.01
CA LEU A 82 -5.32 -2.72 0.00
C LEU A 82 -5.01 -4.14 -0.51
N PHE A 83 -4.19 -4.23 -1.56
CA PHE A 83 -3.78 -5.48 -2.18
C PHE A 83 -2.26 -5.66 -2.12
N TYR A 84 -1.81 -6.79 -1.59
CA TYR A 84 -0.40 -7.19 -1.60
C TYR A 84 -0.26 -8.70 -1.36
N ASN A 85 0.91 -9.27 -1.68
CA ASN A 85 1.21 -10.67 -1.37
C ASN A 85 1.63 -10.83 0.09
N TYR A 86 0.69 -11.20 0.96
CA TYR A 86 0.94 -11.42 2.39
C TYR A 86 1.90 -12.58 2.70
N LYS A 87 2.16 -13.48 1.75
CA LYS A 87 3.17 -14.55 1.93
C LYS A 87 4.60 -14.01 1.82
N ASN A 88 4.81 -12.85 1.21
CA ASN A 88 6.10 -12.17 1.23
C ASN A 88 6.21 -11.36 2.53
N LYS A 89 7.10 -11.79 3.44
CA LYS A 89 7.26 -11.21 4.78
C LYS A 89 7.59 -9.71 4.77
N ASN A 90 8.36 -9.25 3.78
CA ASN A 90 8.75 -7.84 3.72
C ASN A 90 7.57 -6.98 3.24
N LEU A 91 6.82 -7.47 2.24
CA LEU A 91 5.60 -6.80 1.79
C LEU A 91 4.51 -6.83 2.88
N ASP A 92 4.37 -7.93 3.60
CA ASP A 92 3.41 -8.01 4.72
C ASP A 92 3.77 -7.06 5.85
N THR A 93 5.05 -6.93 6.19
CA THR A 93 5.49 -5.95 7.19
C THR A 93 5.11 -4.52 6.80
N ILE A 94 5.31 -4.14 5.52
CA ILE A 94 4.89 -2.83 5.03
C ILE A 94 3.35 -2.70 5.05
N GLY A 95 2.65 -3.72 4.53
CA GLY A 95 1.19 -3.78 4.47
C GLY A 95 0.55 -3.61 5.84
N GLN A 96 1.00 -4.35 6.85
CA GLN A 96 0.49 -4.26 8.22
C GLN A 96 0.72 -2.88 8.85
N LYS A 97 1.87 -2.25 8.60
CA LYS A 97 2.12 -0.87 9.05
C LYS A 97 1.12 0.10 8.41
N ILE A 98 0.86 -0.03 7.11
CA ILE A 98 -0.13 0.78 6.38
C ILE A 98 -1.54 0.53 6.92
N ILE A 99 -1.94 -0.73 7.12
CA ILE A 99 -3.25 -1.12 7.65
C ILE A 99 -3.46 -0.43 9.00
N LYS A 100 -2.49 -0.53 9.90
CA LYS A 100 -2.55 0.07 11.24
C LYS A 100 -2.61 1.60 11.18
N ALA A 101 -1.75 2.23 10.38
CA ALA A 101 -1.67 3.69 10.28
C ALA A 101 -2.95 4.32 9.70
N ASN A 102 -3.67 3.58 8.85
CA ASN A 102 -4.84 4.09 8.12
C ASN A 102 -6.17 3.55 8.62
N GLY A 103 -6.17 2.58 9.55
CA GLY A 103 -7.38 1.95 10.07
C GLY A 103 -8.12 1.09 9.03
N PHE A 104 -7.39 0.37 8.18
CA PHE A 104 -8.02 -0.63 7.31
C PHE A 104 -8.49 -1.84 8.13
N THR A 105 -9.58 -2.47 7.71
CA THR A 105 -10.15 -3.66 8.35
C THR A 105 -10.44 -4.74 7.31
N ASN A 106 -10.25 -6.01 7.68
CA ASN A 106 -10.67 -7.17 6.90
C ASN A 106 -12.10 -7.62 7.25
N THR A 107 -12.84 -6.79 7.98
CA THR A 107 -14.24 -6.99 8.31
C THR A 107 -15.07 -5.86 7.70
N CYS A 108 -16.28 -6.21 7.24
CA CYS A 108 -17.26 -5.24 6.77
C CYS A 108 -18.15 -4.82 7.93
N LYS A 109 -18.25 -3.51 8.14
CA LYS A 109 -19.13 -2.88 9.13
C LYS A 109 -20.23 -2.11 8.43
#